data_AF-A0A2V6GA03-F1
#
_entry.id   AF-A0A2V6GA03-F1
#
_cell.length_a   1.000
_cell.length_b   1.000
_cell.length_c   1.000
_cell.angle_alpha   90.00
_cell.angle_beta   90.00
_cell.angle_gamma   90.00
#
_symmetry.space_group_name_H-M   'P 1'
#
loop_
_entity.id
_entity.type
_entity.pdbx_description
1 polymer ?
#
loop_
_entity_poly.entity_id
_entity_poly.type
_entity_poly.pdbx_seq_one_letter_code
_entity_poly.pdbx_strand_id
1 'polypeptide(L)' 'MIDASGDEQFMREALRQAKKAYEADEVPVGAVVVRAGRIIGRAYNQV' A
#
# COMPACT_ATOMS: atom_id res chain seq x y z
N MET A 1 -7.36 4.78 -18.73
CA MET A 1 -6.51 5.88 -18.26
C MET A 1 -6.41 5.75 -16.76
N ILE A 2 -5.21 5.63 -16.22
CA ILE A 2 -4.98 5.67 -14.78
C ILE A 2 -5.18 7.13 -14.36
N ASP A 3 -6.22 7.39 -13.59
CA ASP A 3 -6.44 8.68 -12.97
C ASP A 3 -5.40 8.85 -11.85
N ALA A 4 -4.37 9.66 -12.12
CA ALA A 4 -3.27 9.89 -11.20
C ALA A 4 -3.73 10.37 -9.81
N SER A 5 -4.89 11.03 -9.72
CA SER A 5 -5.43 11.53 -8.46
C SER A 5 -5.96 10.42 -7.53
N GLY A 6 -6.42 9.30 -8.10
CA GLY A 6 -6.81 8.11 -7.35
C GLY A 6 -5.59 7.28 -6.92
N ASP A 7 -4.62 7.13 -7.83
CA ASP A 7 -3.41 6.34 -7.60
C ASP A 7 -2.57 6.88 -6.45
N GLU A 8 -2.42 8.21 -6.33
CA GLU A 8 -1.71 8.80 -5.19
C GLU A 8 -2.35 8.46 -3.85
N GLN A 9 -3.69 8.43 -3.78
CA GLN A 9 -4.41 8.11 -2.54
C GLN A 9 -4.17 6.66 -2.11
N PHE A 10 -4.19 5.73 -3.09
CA PHE A 10 -3.90 4.33 -2.83
C PHE A 10 -2.42 4.11 -2.51
N MET A 11 -1.51 4.83 -3.16
CA MET A 11 -0.08 4.76 -2.89
C MET A 11 0.25 5.25 -1.47
N ARG A 12 -0.42 6.31 -0.99
CA ARG A 12 -0.28 6.75 0.43
C ARG A 12 -0.68 5.64 1.40
N GLU A 13 -1.69 4.83 1.08
CA GLU A 13 -2.04 3.67 1.90
C GLU A 13 -0.98 2.56 1.83
N ALA A 14 -0.42 2.28 0.65
CA ALA A 14 0.67 1.32 0.49
C ALA A 14 1.91 1.75 1.31
N LEU A 15 2.27 3.03 1.30
CA LEU A 15 3.35 3.59 2.11
C LEU A 15 3.09 3.48 3.62
N ARG A 16 1.82 3.57 4.07
CA ARG A 16 1.48 3.29 5.48
C ARG A 16 1.77 1.84 5.85
N GLN A 17 1.55 0.89 4.94
CA GLN A 17 1.90 -0.52 5.19
C GLN A 17 3.43 -0.72 5.16
N ALA A 18 4.15 -0.05 4.24
CA ALA A 18 5.62 -0.06 4.21
C ALA A 18 6.24 0.45 5.53
N LYS A 19 5.62 1.47 6.16
CA LYS A 19 6.02 1.94 7.50
C LYS A 19 5.89 0.87 8.57
N LYS A 20 4.87 -0.01 8.49
CA LYS A 20 4.73 -1.14 9.42
C LYS A 20 5.80 -2.20 9.24
N ALA A 21 6.17 -2.50 7.99
CA ALA A 21 7.32 -3.36 7.72
C ALA A 21 8.59 -2.77 8.34
N TYR A 22 8.85 -1.48 8.12
CA TYR A 22 9.97 -0.79 8.74
C TYR A 22 9.96 -0.89 10.28
N GLU A 23 8.82 -0.66 10.92
CA GLU A 23 8.65 -0.78 12.38
C GLU A 23 8.81 -2.22 12.90
N ALA A 24 8.65 -3.22 12.03
CA ALA A 24 8.87 -4.63 12.31
C ALA A 24 10.28 -5.12 11.95
N ASP A 25 11.21 -4.22 11.62
CA ASP A 25 12.58 -4.54 11.16
C ASP A 25 12.61 -5.35 9.85
N GLU A 26 11.57 -5.19 9.02
CA GLU A 26 11.42 -5.82 7.71
C GLU A 26 11.82 -4.87 6.57
N VAL A 27 12.05 -5.41 5.37
CA VAL A 27 12.24 -4.59 4.17
C VAL A 27 10.98 -3.72 3.94
N PRO A 28 11.09 -2.39 3.84
CA PRO A 28 9.95 -1.48 3.91
C PRO A 28 9.16 -1.44 2.60
N VAL A 29 8.42 -2.51 2.33
CA VAL A 29 7.55 -2.68 1.16
C VAL A 29 6.11 -2.87 1.64
N GLY A 30 5.20 -2.12 1.02
CA GLY A 30 3.76 -2.20 1.27
C GLY A 30 2.99 -2.26 -0.04
N ALA A 31 1.83 -2.93 -0.01
CA ALA A 31 0.98 -3.12 -1.18
C ALA A 31 -0.50 -2.99 -0.83
N VAL A 32 -1.29 -2.52 -1.80
CA VAL A 32 -2.75 -2.47 -1.74
C VAL A 32 -3.36 -3.06 -3.00
N VAL A 33 -4.50 -3.74 -2.87
CA VAL A 33 -5.30 -4.22 -3.99
C VAL A 33 -6.59 -3.42 -4.04
N VAL A 34 -6.87 -2.80 -5.19
CA VAL A 34 -8.03 -1.92 -5.40
C VAL A 34 -8.98 -2.55 -6.40
N ARG A 35 -10.28 -2.57 -6.09
CA ARG A 35 -11.35 -2.99 -6.99
C ARG A 35 -12.51 -1.99 -6.91
N ALA A 36 -12.95 -1.50 -8.06
CA ALA A 36 -14.05 -0.52 -8.17
C ALA A 36 -13.87 0.70 -7.22
N GLY A 37 -12.66 1.28 -7.20
CA GLY A 37 -12.33 2.45 -6.38
C GLY A 37 -12.23 2.19 -4.87
N ARG A 38 -12.23 0.93 -4.43
CA ARG A 38 -12.13 0.54 -3.02
C ARG A 38 -10.96 -0.40 -2.79
N ILE A 39 -10.22 -0.17 -1.71
CA ILE A 39 -9.16 -1.09 -1.27
C ILE A 39 -9.82 -2.35 -0.70
N ILE A 40 -9.52 -3.50 -1.30
CA ILE A 40 -9.99 -4.82 -0.87
C ILE A 40 -8.90 -5.64 -0.17
N GLY A 41 -7.64 -5.19 -0.22
CA GLY A 41 -6.52 -5.85 0.43
C GLY A 41 -5.38 -4.88 0.75
N ARG A 42 -4.69 -5.13 1.85
CA ARG A 42 -3.50 -4.39 2.33
C ARG A 42 -2.49 -5.41 2.85
N ALA A 43 -1.22 -5.24 2.52
CA ALA A 43 -0.15 -6.11 2.97
C ALA A 43 1.18 -5.34 3.11
N TYR A 44 2.11 -5.91 3.87
CA TYR A 44 3.49 -5.46 3.99
C TYR A 44 4.44 -6.66 4.02
N ASN A 45 5.74 -6.43 3.79
CA ASN A 45 6.75 -7.49 3.85
C ASN A 45 6.87 -8.11 5.26
N GLN A 46 7.05 -9.42 5.36
CA GLN A 46 7.10 -10.18 6.63
C GLN A 46 8.01 -11.43 6.50
N VAL A 47 9.24 -11.28 6.01
CA VAL A 47 10.12 -12.40 5.63
C VAL A 47 10.97 -12.89 6.80
#